data_AF-A0A7X7TSW6-F1
#
_entry.id   AF-A0A7X7TSW6-F1
#
_cell.length_a   1.000
_cell.length_b   1.000
_cell.length_c   1.000
_cell.angle_alpha   90.00
_cell.angle_beta   90.00
_cell.angle_gamma   90.00
#
_symmetry.space_group_name_H-M   'P 1'
#
loop_
_entity.id
_entity.type
_entity.pdbx_description
1 polymer ?
#
loop_
_entity_poly.entity_id
_entity_poly.type
_entity_poly.pdbx_seq_one_letter_code
_entity_poly.pdbx_strand_id
1 'polypeptide(L)'
;WHNLVLSYGHLVDRWTKYFWGINKSFLYSYEDLHQTIWYILMVGLMDFNGKGDEEKFLNWYIRNKAVSVIVYNRKPPKCQDAPFTPMKFDYASPDDSPDLNELFYSDEGE
;
A
#
# COMPACT_ATOMS: atom_id res chain seq x y z
N TRP A 1 -0.87 3.47 -22.45
CA TRP A 1 -1.01 3.72 -21.00
C TRP A 1 -2.09 2.84 -20.37
N HIS A 2 -3.37 3.00 -20.73
CA HIS A 2 -4.47 2.21 -20.14
C HIS A 2 -4.26 0.68 -20.19
N ASN A 3 -3.94 0.12 -21.37
CA ASN A 3 -3.69 -1.33 -21.52
C ASN A 3 -2.48 -1.83 -20.74
N LEU A 4 -1.45 -0.98 -20.56
CA LEU A 4 -0.25 -1.31 -19.77
C LEU A 4 -0.60 -1.38 -18.27
N VAL A 5 -1.37 -0.41 -17.77
CA VAL A 5 -1.82 -0.44 -16.38
C VAL A 5 -2.65 -1.71 -16.14
N LEU A 6 -3.57 -2.03 -17.04
CA LEU A 6 -4.42 -3.22 -16.91
C LEU A 6 -3.64 -4.54 -17.01
N SER A 7 -2.51 -4.61 -17.73
CA SER A 7 -1.70 -5.83 -17.79
C SER A 7 -1.09 -6.23 -16.44
N TYR A 8 -1.08 -5.34 -15.45
CA TYR A 8 -0.63 -5.60 -14.08
C TYR A 8 -1.77 -5.86 -13.08
N GLY A 9 -3.01 -6.05 -13.55
CA GLY A 9 -4.16 -6.31 -12.69
C GLY A 9 -3.99 -7.50 -11.75
N HIS A 10 -3.23 -8.52 -12.16
CA HIS A 10 -2.91 -9.67 -11.30
C HIS A 10 -2.10 -9.28 -10.05
N LEU A 11 -1.22 -8.28 -10.13
CA LEU A 11 -0.49 -7.77 -8.97
C LEU A 11 -1.44 -7.09 -7.99
N VAL A 12 -2.39 -6.31 -8.53
CA VAL A 12 -3.39 -5.60 -7.74
C VAL A 12 -4.28 -6.59 -7.00
N ASP A 13 -4.81 -7.58 -7.70
CA ASP A 13 -5.69 -8.59 -7.10
C ASP A 13 -4.95 -9.41 -6.03
N ARG A 14 -3.70 -9.79 -6.29
CA ARG A 14 -2.88 -10.53 -5.32
C ARG A 14 -2.65 -9.72 -4.05
N TRP A 15 -2.22 -8.46 -4.17
CA TRP A 15 -1.94 -7.63 -3.00
C TRP A 15 -3.21 -7.21 -2.26
N THR A 16 -4.30 -6.95 -2.97
CA THR A 16 -5.60 -6.66 -2.35
C THR A 16 -6.06 -7.84 -1.51
N LYS A 17 -6.03 -9.08 -2.04
CA LYS A 17 -6.35 -10.29 -1.28
C LYS A 17 -5.45 -10.48 -0.07
N TYR A 18 -4.15 -10.24 -0.23
CA TYR A 18 -3.18 -10.36 0.86
C TYR A 18 -3.50 -9.38 1.99
N PHE A 19 -3.58 -8.07 1.70
CA PHE A 19 -3.82 -7.04 2.71
C PHE A 19 -5.21 -7.13 3.32
N TRP A 20 -6.22 -7.56 2.55
CA TRP A 20 -7.53 -7.85 3.08
C TRP A 20 -7.46 -8.98 4.12
N GLY A 21 -6.73 -10.06 3.84
CA GLY A 21 -6.60 -11.19 4.75
C GLY A 21 -5.97 -10.84 6.09
N ILE A 22 -4.97 -9.95 6.10
CA ILE A 22 -4.23 -9.59 7.33
C ILE A 22 -4.79 -8.34 8.04
N ASN A 23 -5.50 -7.44 7.35
CA ASN A 23 -5.95 -6.14 7.91
C ASN A 23 -7.47 -5.91 7.83
N LYS A 24 -8.28 -6.95 7.61
CA LYS A 24 -9.74 -6.82 7.38
C LYS A 24 -10.46 -5.96 8.42
N SER A 25 -10.10 -6.06 9.69
CA SER A 25 -10.73 -5.31 10.79
C SER A 25 -10.52 -3.80 10.68
N PHE A 26 -9.36 -3.39 10.16
CA PHE A 26 -8.90 -2.01 10.07
C PHE A 26 -9.34 -1.32 8.78
N LEU A 27 -9.72 -2.08 7.76
CA LEU A 27 -10.10 -1.57 6.44
C LEU A 27 -11.60 -1.22 6.35
N TYR A 28 -11.94 -0.18 5.59
CA TYR A 28 -13.33 0.22 5.33
C TYR A 28 -14.05 -0.78 4.44
N SER A 29 -13.50 -1.06 3.26
CA SER A 29 -14.05 -1.98 2.28
C SER A 29 -12.96 -2.65 1.46
N TYR A 30 -13.29 -3.76 0.80
CA TYR A 30 -12.38 -4.44 -0.11
C TYR A 30 -12.13 -3.58 -1.35
N GLU A 31 -13.16 -2.86 -1.80
CA GLU A 31 -13.15 -1.95 -2.93
C GLU A 31 -12.21 -0.76 -2.70
N ASP A 32 -12.25 -0.13 -1.53
CA ASP A 32 -11.34 0.98 -1.19
C ASP A 32 -9.88 0.53 -1.15
N LEU A 33 -9.63 -0.67 -0.61
CA LEU A 33 -8.32 -1.30 -0.67
C LEU A 33 -7.89 -1.54 -2.12
N HIS A 34 -8.75 -2.12 -2.95
CA HIS A 34 -8.46 -2.41 -4.36
C HIS A 34 -8.12 -1.15 -5.15
N GLN A 35 -8.91 -0.08 -4.97
CA GLN A 35 -8.65 1.23 -5.57
C GLN A 35 -7.33 1.85 -5.08
N THR A 36 -7.02 1.71 -3.78
CA THR A 36 -5.75 2.18 -3.21
C THR A 36 -4.55 1.45 -3.83
N ILE A 37 -4.64 0.12 -4.01
CA ILE A 37 -3.57 -0.65 -4.64
C ILE A 37 -3.42 -0.29 -6.13
N TRP A 38 -4.52 -0.06 -6.86
CA TRP A 38 -4.48 0.47 -8.22
C TRP A 38 -3.76 1.82 -8.31
N TYR A 39 -4.08 2.73 -7.39
CA TYR A 39 -3.41 4.03 -7.32
C TYR A 39 -1.90 3.87 -7.13
N ILE A 40 -1.49 3.05 -6.16
CA ILE A 40 -0.07 2.79 -5.88
C ILE A 40 0.64 2.18 -7.10
N LEU A 41 -0.01 1.24 -7.81
CA LEU A 41 0.53 0.66 -9.05
C LEU A 41 0.76 1.76 -10.11
N MET A 42 -0.24 2.63 -10.35
CA MET A 42 -0.12 3.70 -11.34
C MET A 42 1.01 4.68 -10.99
N VAL A 43 1.17 5.04 -9.73
CA VAL A 43 2.28 5.88 -9.27
C VAL A 43 3.62 5.16 -9.46
N GLY A 44 3.69 3.86 -9.15
CA GLY A 44 4.87 3.04 -9.39
C GLY A 44 5.27 3.04 -10.87
N LEU A 45 4.33 2.85 -11.79
CA LEU A 45 4.58 2.92 -13.24
C LEU A 45 5.13 4.28 -13.67
N MET A 46 4.68 5.37 -13.05
CA MET A 46 5.22 6.72 -13.33
C MET A 46 6.62 6.94 -12.73
N ASP A 47 6.95 6.26 -11.63
CA ASP A 47 8.26 6.33 -10.96
C ASP A 47 9.31 5.40 -11.58
N PHE A 48 8.88 4.44 -12.40
CA PHE A 48 9.79 3.51 -13.05
C PHE A 48 10.68 4.24 -14.07
N ASN A 49 11.99 4.11 -13.90
CA ASN A 49 12.99 4.82 -14.71
C ASN A 49 13.38 4.07 -16.00
N GLY A 50 12.68 2.99 -16.35
CA GLY A 50 12.94 2.17 -17.53
C GLY A 50 14.11 1.19 -17.41
N LYS A 51 14.72 1.04 -16.21
CA LYS A 51 15.86 0.13 -16.00
C LYS A 51 15.48 -1.06 -15.13
N GLY A 52 15.81 -2.26 -15.62
CA GLY A 52 15.61 -3.51 -14.90
C GLY A 52 14.25 -4.15 -15.17
N ASP A 53 13.82 -5.02 -14.25
CA ASP A 53 12.57 -5.76 -14.35
C ASP A 53 11.43 -4.94 -13.73
N GLU A 54 10.57 -4.40 -14.60
CA GLU A 54 9.43 -3.55 -14.23
C GLU A 54 8.47 -4.27 -13.27
N GLU A 55 8.16 -5.54 -13.51
CA GLU A 55 7.20 -6.28 -12.69
C GLU A 55 7.75 -6.53 -11.28
N LYS A 56 9.04 -6.87 -11.15
CA LYS A 56 9.69 -6.97 -9.84
C LYS A 56 9.72 -5.65 -9.10
N PHE A 57 10.01 -4.56 -9.80
CA PHE A 57 9.97 -3.22 -9.23
C PHE A 57 8.57 -2.88 -8.72
N LEU A 58 7.53 -3.03 -9.55
CA LEU A 58 6.15 -2.74 -9.18
C LEU A 58 5.67 -3.61 -8.02
N ASN A 59 6.07 -4.88 -8.01
CA ASN A 59 5.76 -5.78 -6.91
C ASN A 59 6.34 -5.28 -5.57
N TRP A 60 7.62 -4.91 -5.56
CA TRP A 60 8.28 -4.33 -4.39
C TRP A 60 7.65 -2.98 -3.99
N TYR A 61 7.36 -2.14 -4.97
CA TYR A 61 6.79 -0.80 -4.78
C TYR A 61 5.41 -0.88 -4.12
N ILE A 62 4.51 -1.71 -4.67
CA ILE A 62 3.17 -1.92 -4.13
C ILE A 62 3.25 -2.40 -2.69
N ARG A 63 4.06 -3.43 -2.41
CA ARG A 63 4.23 -3.96 -1.05
C ARG A 63 4.56 -2.85 -0.05
N ASN A 64 5.62 -2.09 -0.31
CA ASN A 64 6.12 -1.11 0.65
C ASN A 64 5.18 0.08 0.81
N LYS A 65 4.59 0.58 -0.28
CA LYS A 65 3.65 1.71 -0.20
C LYS A 65 2.32 1.30 0.40
N ALA A 66 1.82 0.10 0.11
CA ALA A 66 0.61 -0.41 0.72
C ALA A 66 0.78 -0.60 2.24
N VAL A 67 1.91 -1.15 2.70
CA VAL A 67 2.24 -1.18 4.13
C VAL A 67 2.27 0.23 4.72
N SER A 68 2.94 1.17 4.05
CA SER A 68 2.99 2.57 4.50
C SER A 68 1.62 3.21 4.67
N VAL A 69 0.70 2.97 3.74
CA VAL A 69 -0.63 3.59 3.74
C VAL A 69 -1.60 2.85 4.68
N ILE A 70 -1.60 1.52 4.63
CA ILE A 70 -2.60 0.67 5.31
C ILE A 70 -2.20 0.34 6.75
N VAL A 71 -0.91 0.19 7.04
CA VAL A 71 -0.45 -0.17 8.39
C VAL A 71 -0.04 1.08 9.17
N TYR A 72 0.67 2.00 8.50
CA TYR A 72 1.20 3.19 9.16
C TYR A 72 0.37 4.46 8.93
N ASN A 73 -0.81 4.34 8.32
CA ASN A 73 -1.74 5.45 8.06
C ASN A 73 -1.11 6.65 7.33
N ARG A 74 -0.01 6.43 6.59
CA ARG A 74 0.67 7.54 5.91
C ARG A 74 -0.06 7.94 4.64
N LYS A 75 0.12 9.20 4.26
CA LYS A 75 -0.41 9.71 2.99
C LYS A 75 0.06 8.87 1.79
N PRO A 76 -0.85 8.54 0.85
CA PRO A 76 -0.49 7.89 -0.40
C PRO A 76 0.59 8.67 -1.18
N PRO A 77 1.48 7.99 -1.92
CA PRO A 77 2.58 8.64 -2.63
C PRO A 77 2.02 9.59 -3.70
N LYS A 78 2.54 10.83 -3.74
CA LYS A 78 2.11 11.90 -4.68
C LYS A 78 0.63 12.32 -4.59
N CYS A 79 -0.05 12.04 -3.48
CA CYS A 79 -1.35 12.65 -3.17
C CYS A 79 -1.17 14.07 -2.63
N GLN A 80 -1.82 15.05 -3.24
CA GLN A 80 -1.92 16.41 -2.71
C GLN A 80 -3.13 16.55 -1.77
N ASP A 81 -4.28 16.04 -2.20
CA ASP A 81 -5.47 15.82 -1.37
C ASP A 81 -5.52 14.35 -0.96
N ALA A 82 -6.05 14.01 0.21
CA ALA A 82 -6.22 12.62 0.67
C ALA A 82 -7.53 12.06 0.08
N PRO A 83 -7.52 11.36 -1.07
CA PRO A 83 -8.75 10.97 -1.75
C PRO A 83 -9.18 9.55 -1.33
N PHE A 84 -8.34 8.84 -0.58
CA PHE A 84 -8.48 7.43 -0.24
C PHE A 84 -8.05 7.23 1.20
N THR A 85 -9.00 6.92 2.06
CA THR A 85 -8.74 6.47 3.43
C THR A 85 -9.16 5.01 3.49
N PRO A 86 -8.28 4.04 3.15
CA PRO A 86 -8.65 2.64 3.18
C PRO A 86 -8.92 2.15 4.60
N MET A 87 -8.43 2.87 5.62
CA MET A 87 -8.60 2.55 7.03
C MET A 87 -9.80 3.22 7.67
N LYS A 88 -10.47 2.50 8.57
CA LYS A 88 -11.50 3.06 9.46
C LYS A 88 -10.92 4.18 10.33
N PHE A 89 -11.65 5.28 10.46
CA PHE A 89 -11.22 6.45 11.24
C PHE A 89 -10.78 6.12 12.67
N ASP A 90 -11.39 5.12 13.31
CA ASP A 90 -11.05 4.67 14.67
C ASP A 90 -9.61 4.14 14.82
N TYR A 91 -8.95 3.81 13.71
CA TYR A 91 -7.59 3.25 13.67
C TYR A 91 -6.60 4.15 12.94
N ALA A 92 -7.03 5.33 12.52
CA ALA A 92 -6.15 6.33 11.96
C ALA A 92 -5.24 6.87 13.07
N SER A 93 -3.96 6.46 13.08
CA SER A 93 -2.98 7.04 13.99
C SER A 93 -2.92 8.56 13.75
N PRO A 94 -2.97 9.40 14.80
CA PRO A 94 -2.52 10.78 14.68
C PRO A 94 -1.05 10.73 14.24
N ASP A 95 -0.71 11.42 13.15
CA ASP A 95 0.62 11.35 12.54
C ASP A 95 1.74 11.78 13.51
N ASP A 96 2.93 11.22 13.27
CA ASP A 96 4.26 11.54 13.83
C ASP A 96 4.62 11.06 15.26
N SER A 97 4.61 9.74 15.52
CA SER A 97 5.48 9.15 16.55
C SER A 97 6.61 8.31 15.93
N PRO A 98 7.88 8.52 16.32
CA PRO A 98 9.04 7.76 15.82
C PRO A 98 9.16 6.33 16.42
N ASP A 99 8.21 5.90 17.26
CA ASP A 99 8.33 4.68 18.09
C ASP A 99 7.95 3.36 17.38
N LEU A 100 7.78 3.36 16.05
CA LEU A 100 7.32 2.19 15.32
C LEU A 100 8.38 1.08 15.11
N ASN A 101 9.62 1.28 15.58
CA ASN A 101 10.62 0.21 15.59
C ASN A 101 10.38 -0.83 16.69
N GLU A 102 9.62 -0.54 17.76
CA GLU A 102 9.48 -1.49 18.88
C GLU A 102 8.47 -2.62 18.62
N LEU A 103 7.50 -2.42 17.72
CA LEU A 103 6.41 -3.38 17.50
C LEU A 103 6.78 -4.58 16.62
N PHE A 104 7.89 -4.49 15.87
CA PHE A 104 8.35 -5.56 14.96
C PHE A 104 9.68 -6.20 15.36
N TYR A 105 10.36 -5.69 16.40
CA TYR A 105 11.65 -6.21 16.88
C TYR A 105 11.61 -6.78 18.31
N SER A 106 10.43 -6.94 18.92
CA SER A 106 10.29 -7.48 20.29
C SER A 106 10.25 -9.01 20.36
N ASP A 107 10.93 -9.70 19.45
CA ASP A 107 11.02 -11.17 19.47
C ASP A 107 12.43 -11.67 19.12
N GLU A 108 13.45 -11.09 19.76
CA GLU A 108 14.74 -11.77 19.99
C GLU A 108 15.29 -11.33 21.36
N GLY A 109 14.97 -12.08 22.42
CA GLY A 109 15.61 -11.85 23.72
C GLY A 109 14.92 -12.49 24.91
N GLU A 110 14.94 -13.83 24.99
CA GLU A 110 15.22 -14.57 26.23
C GLU A 110 15.76 -15.98 25.91
#